data_AF-A0A914CE33-F1
#
_entry.id   AF-A0A914CE33-F1
#
_cell.length_a   1.000
_cell.length_b   1.000
_cell.length_c   1.000
_cell.angle_alpha   90.00
_cell.angle_beta   90.00
_cell.angle_gamma   90.00
#
_symmetry.space_group_name_H-M   'P 1'
#
loop_
_entity.id
_entity.type
_entity.pdbx_description
1 polymer ?
#
loop_
_entity_poly.entity_id
_entity_poly.type
_entity_poly.pdbx_seq_one_letter_code
_entity_poly.pdbx_strand_id
1 'polypeptide(L)'
;MNKLVVRIFIFYVGRLRPHFLAVCQPNVNLTSCQNSEIFIDAYKCLGPIPFLVQEARLSFWSGHSSQSMVSSTFAVLYLQCRLHGLLPNQVLLPVLQMSIMGVGMFISYSRIYDNMHHWSDVLAGMAVGVFVAILITVYVAKLFSTRNREVISYEELKNLISIPSYSAPSLPVKISKQFQDQPLHI
;
A
#
# COMPACT_ATOMS: atom_id res chain seq x y z
N MET A 1 6.70 4.90 -5.51
CA MET A 1 5.93 6.15 -5.76
C MET A 1 6.91 7.29 -5.97
N ASN A 2 6.82 7.99 -7.11
CA ASN A 2 7.75 9.08 -7.44
C ASN A 2 7.72 10.17 -6.35
N LYS A 3 8.90 10.56 -5.85
CA LYS A 3 9.08 11.66 -4.87
C LYS A 3 8.37 12.95 -5.30
N LEU A 4 8.10 13.10 -6.60
CA LEU A 4 7.44 14.23 -7.22
C LEU A 4 5.96 14.37 -6.81
N VAL A 5 5.21 13.27 -6.74
CA VAL A 5 3.79 13.30 -6.34
C VAL A 5 3.66 13.76 -4.89
N VAL A 6 4.48 13.19 -4.01
CA VAL A 6 4.51 13.56 -2.59
C VAL A 6 4.86 15.04 -2.43
N ARG A 7 5.83 15.56 -3.20
CA ARG A 7 6.20 16.99 -3.15
C ARG A 7 5.10 17.93 -3.61
N ILE A 8 4.37 17.61 -4.68
CA ILE A 8 3.25 18.43 -5.17
C ILE A 8 2.24 18.61 -4.05
N PHE A 9 1.84 17.52 -3.43
CA PHE A 9 0.91 17.57 -2.34
C PHE A 9 1.48 18.35 -1.15
N ILE A 10 2.77 18.23 -0.80
CA ILE A 10 3.45 19.06 0.23
C ILE A 10 3.24 20.55 0.09
N PHE A 11 3.23 21.07 -1.13
CA PHE A 11 2.94 22.48 -1.36
C PHE A 11 1.48 22.88 -1.09
N TYR A 12 0.53 21.94 -1.12
CA TYR A 12 -0.90 22.21 -0.94
C TYR A 12 -1.39 22.26 0.52
N VAL A 13 -0.90 21.42 1.44
CA VAL A 13 -1.44 21.42 2.85
C VAL A 13 -0.62 22.28 3.80
N GLY A 14 0.67 22.51 3.55
CA GLY A 14 1.47 23.50 4.31
C GLY A 14 1.56 23.29 5.83
N ARG A 15 1.14 22.14 6.39
CA ARG A 15 1.25 21.87 7.84
C ARG A 15 2.68 21.51 8.24
N LEU A 16 3.06 21.81 9.47
CA LEU A 16 4.37 21.46 10.06
C LEU A 16 4.24 20.19 10.91
N ARG A 17 5.28 19.34 10.93
CA ARG A 17 5.28 18.10 11.73
C ARG A 17 5.31 18.46 13.22
N PRO A 18 4.72 17.65 14.12
CA PRO A 18 4.72 17.91 15.57
C PRO A 18 6.12 18.09 16.18
N HIS A 19 7.16 17.42 15.66
CA HIS A 19 8.55 17.60 16.11
C HIS A 19 9.27 18.82 15.52
N PHE A 20 8.61 19.61 14.66
CA PHE A 20 9.21 20.76 14.01
C PHE A 20 9.75 21.80 15.00
N LEU A 21 9.01 22.07 16.08
CA LEU A 21 9.43 23.03 17.12
C LEU A 21 10.73 22.60 17.81
N ALA A 22 10.87 21.31 18.10
CA ALA A 22 12.07 20.75 18.72
C ALA A 22 13.30 20.85 17.80
N VAL A 23 13.11 20.74 16.50
CA VAL A 23 14.18 20.75 15.49
C VAL A 23 14.54 22.17 15.05
N CYS A 24 13.55 23.05 14.85
CA CYS A 24 13.78 24.41 14.36
C CYS A 24 14.32 25.34 15.46
N GLN A 25 13.88 25.20 16.71
CA GLN A 25 14.21 26.12 17.82
C GLN A 25 14.14 27.60 17.36
N PRO A 26 12.93 28.11 17.09
CA PRO A 26 12.78 29.45 16.53
C PRO A 26 13.26 30.52 17.52
N ASN A 27 14.03 31.49 17.03
CA ASN A 27 14.44 32.66 17.83
C ASN A 27 13.28 33.67 17.94
N VAL A 28 12.22 33.30 18.65
CA VAL A 28 11.04 34.14 18.86
C VAL A 28 10.88 34.45 20.35
N ASN A 29 10.54 35.70 20.66
CA ASN A 29 10.29 36.10 22.04
C ASN A 29 8.90 35.58 22.46
N LEU A 30 8.88 34.52 23.28
CA LEU A 30 7.65 33.83 23.73
C LEU A 30 6.68 34.74 24.51
N THR A 31 7.13 35.91 24.97
CA THR A 31 6.26 36.91 25.63
C THR A 31 5.25 37.56 24.67
N SER A 32 5.48 37.53 23.35
CA SER A 32 4.52 38.02 22.35
C SER A 32 3.37 37.04 22.05
N CYS A 33 3.49 35.78 22.49
CA CYS A 33 2.46 34.75 22.30
C CYS A 33 1.34 34.81 23.36
N GLN A 34 1.43 35.71 24.33
CA GLN A 34 0.53 35.72 25.49
C GLN A 34 -0.87 36.26 25.18
N ASN A 35 -1.06 36.96 24.06
CA ASN A 35 -2.33 37.63 23.70
C ASN A 35 -2.70 37.58 22.20
N SER A 36 -2.13 36.67 21.41
CA SER A 36 -2.25 36.81 19.95
C SER A 36 -2.65 35.52 19.24
N GLU A 37 -3.82 35.54 18.59
CA GLU A 37 -4.19 34.68 17.46
C GLU A 37 -3.32 34.97 16.21
N ILE A 38 -2.13 35.57 16.41
CA ILE A 38 -1.26 36.05 15.34
C ILE A 38 -0.31 34.93 14.97
N PHE A 39 -0.42 34.47 13.73
CA PHE A 39 0.51 33.52 13.15
C PHE A 39 1.84 34.23 12.85
N ILE A 40 2.93 33.79 13.49
CA ILE A 40 4.28 34.30 13.24
C ILE A 40 4.86 33.56 12.03
N ASP A 41 4.90 34.23 10.89
CA ASP A 41 5.44 33.74 9.63
C ASP A 41 6.96 34.01 9.49
N ALA A 42 7.45 35.11 10.07
CA ALA A 42 8.85 35.51 10.03
C ALA A 42 9.64 35.02 11.26
N TYR A 43 10.26 33.85 11.16
CA TYR A 43 11.16 33.32 12.19
C TYR A 43 12.42 32.69 11.61
N LYS A 44 13.55 32.82 12.32
CA LYS A 44 14.81 32.12 12.01
C LYS A 44 14.95 30.90 12.92
N CYS A 45 15.18 29.74 12.32
CA CYS A 45 15.50 28.51 13.04
C CYS A 45 16.96 28.57 13.52
N LEU A 46 17.20 28.32 14.81
CA LEU A 46 18.54 28.19 15.40
C LEU A 46 19.04 26.75 15.44
N GLY A 47 18.19 25.78 15.04
CA GLY A 47 18.52 24.36 15.08
C GLY A 47 19.85 24.00 14.39
N PRO A 48 20.60 23.02 14.94
CA PRO A 48 21.97 22.72 14.50
C PRO A 48 22.06 22.12 13.09
N ILE A 49 20.95 21.57 12.56
CA ILE A 49 20.95 20.80 11.30
C ILE A 49 19.86 21.33 10.34
N PRO A 50 20.21 22.10 9.30
CA PRO A 50 19.23 22.72 8.39
C PRO A 50 18.46 21.69 7.55
N PHE A 51 19.07 20.54 7.24
CA PHE A 51 18.42 19.44 6.54
C PHE A 51 17.21 18.89 7.31
N LEU A 52 17.37 18.70 8.62
CA LEU A 52 16.32 18.17 9.51
C LEU A 52 15.16 19.17 9.63
N VAL A 53 15.47 20.47 9.65
CA VAL A 53 14.46 21.54 9.63
C VAL A 53 13.65 21.52 8.33
N GLN A 54 14.31 21.35 7.18
CA GLN A 54 13.61 21.24 5.90
C GLN A 54 12.73 19.99 5.84
N GLU A 55 13.19 18.87 6.39
CA GLU A 55 12.39 17.64 6.45
C GLU A 55 11.17 17.78 7.37
N ALA A 56 11.32 18.45 8.51
CA ALA A 56 10.24 18.69 9.47
C ALA A 56 9.19 19.70 8.94
N ARG A 57 9.53 20.52 7.94
CA ARG A 57 8.60 21.40 7.20
C ARG A 57 7.80 20.65 6.14
N LEU A 58 8.22 19.46 5.74
CA LEU A 58 7.53 18.64 4.75
C LEU A 58 6.61 17.64 5.46
N SER A 59 5.37 18.05 5.72
CA SER A 59 4.36 17.21 6.37
C SER A 59 3.37 16.70 5.35
N PHE A 60 3.71 15.62 4.67
CA PHE A 60 2.69 14.86 3.94
C PHE A 60 2.75 13.41 4.28
N TRP A 61 1.56 12.81 4.26
CA TRP A 61 1.23 11.41 4.48
C TRP A 61 2.45 10.51 4.57
N SER A 62 2.54 9.75 5.67
CA SER A 62 3.62 8.80 5.88
C SER A 62 3.77 7.90 4.64
N GLY A 63 4.77 8.21 3.80
CA GLY A 63 5.05 7.43 2.60
C GLY A 63 5.35 5.97 2.96
N HIS A 64 5.90 5.76 4.16
CA HIS A 64 6.09 4.45 4.75
C HIS A 64 4.77 3.74 5.04
N SER A 65 3.75 4.44 5.56
CA SER A 65 2.43 3.86 5.86
C SER A 65 1.65 3.55 4.57
N SER A 66 1.69 4.43 3.56
CA SER A 66 1.06 4.14 2.27
C SER A 66 1.76 2.99 1.54
N GLN A 67 3.10 2.98 1.54
CA GLN A 67 3.88 1.94 0.85
C GLN A 67 3.69 0.57 1.50
N SER A 68 3.71 0.48 2.83
CA SER A 68 3.49 -0.78 3.55
C SER A 68 2.07 -1.32 3.31
N MET A 69 1.05 -0.46 3.31
CA MET A 69 -0.32 -0.87 3.00
C MET A 69 -0.51 -1.31 1.55
N VAL A 70 0.11 -0.62 0.58
CA VAL A 70 0.06 -1.06 -0.83
C VAL A 70 0.64 -2.46 -0.96
N SER A 71 1.83 -2.70 -0.40
CA SER A 71 2.51 -4.00 -0.53
C SER A 71 1.78 -5.12 0.18
N SER A 72 1.33 -4.90 1.43
CA SER A 72 0.62 -5.92 2.21
C SER A 72 -0.73 -6.27 1.57
N THR A 73 -1.49 -5.26 1.13
CA THR A 73 -2.80 -5.48 0.48
C THR A 73 -2.63 -6.21 -0.85
N PHE A 74 -1.66 -5.81 -1.68
CA PHE A 74 -1.38 -6.50 -2.94
C PHE A 74 -0.96 -7.96 -2.70
N ALA A 75 -0.09 -8.20 -1.72
CA ALA A 75 0.35 -9.56 -1.37
C ALA A 75 -0.82 -10.44 -0.90
N VAL A 76 -1.70 -9.92 -0.03
CA VAL A 76 -2.90 -10.63 0.42
C VAL A 76 -3.80 -11.00 -0.76
N LEU A 77 -4.11 -10.04 -1.63
CA LEU A 77 -4.94 -10.28 -2.82
C LEU A 77 -4.29 -11.28 -3.79
N TYR A 78 -2.97 -11.19 -3.98
CA TYR A 78 -2.22 -12.11 -4.81
C TYR A 78 -2.26 -13.54 -4.26
N LEU A 79 -1.99 -13.71 -2.96
CA LEU A 79 -2.04 -15.00 -2.27
C LEU A 79 -3.45 -15.59 -2.31
N GLN A 80 -4.48 -14.76 -2.11
CA GLN A 80 -5.88 -15.19 -2.23
C GLN A 80 -6.22 -15.66 -3.65
N CYS A 81 -5.65 -15.05 -4.69
CA CYS A 81 -5.89 -15.49 -6.06
C CYS A 81 -5.13 -16.77 -6.42
N ARG A 82 -3.95 -17.00 -5.83
CA ARG A 82 -3.04 -18.10 -6.21
C ARG A 82 -3.14 -19.33 -5.31
N LEU A 83 -3.25 -19.16 -4.00
CA LEU A 83 -3.15 -20.25 -3.03
C LEU A 83 -4.52 -20.73 -2.53
N HIS A 84 -5.59 -19.97 -2.79
CA HIS A 84 -6.94 -20.36 -2.41
C HIS A 84 -7.35 -21.60 -3.22
N GLY A 85 -7.55 -22.72 -2.53
CA GLY A 85 -7.84 -24.03 -3.13
C GLY A 85 -6.61 -24.94 -3.35
N LEU A 86 -5.38 -24.42 -3.21
CA LEU A 86 -4.15 -25.24 -3.33
C LEU A 86 -3.72 -25.87 -1.99
N LEU A 87 -4.01 -25.18 -0.89
CA LEU A 87 -3.62 -25.66 0.43
C LEU A 87 -4.69 -26.61 0.99
N PRO A 88 -4.30 -27.82 1.45
CA PRO A 88 -5.24 -28.74 2.09
C PRO A 88 -5.79 -28.16 3.40
N ASN A 89 -5.00 -27.32 4.08
CA ASN A 89 -5.38 -26.66 5.32
C ASN A 89 -5.93 -25.27 5.04
N GLN A 90 -7.26 -25.15 5.04
CA GLN A 90 -7.97 -23.89 4.75
C GLN A 90 -7.69 -22.77 5.77
N VAL A 91 -7.14 -23.09 6.95
CA VAL A 91 -6.81 -22.14 8.02
C VAL A 91 -5.44 -21.48 7.81
N LEU A 92 -4.51 -22.15 7.12
CA LEU A 92 -3.14 -21.63 6.98
C LEU A 92 -3.10 -20.34 6.14
N LEU A 93 -3.91 -20.29 5.08
CA LEU A 93 -3.98 -19.13 4.19
C LEU A 93 -4.49 -17.86 4.89
N PRO A 94 -5.64 -17.86 5.58
CA PRO A 94 -6.12 -16.67 6.29
C PRO A 94 -5.16 -16.26 7.42
N VAL A 95 -4.51 -17.20 8.12
CA VAL A 95 -3.50 -16.86 9.14
C VAL A 95 -2.32 -16.12 8.51
N LEU A 96 -1.83 -16.60 7.37
CA LEU A 96 -0.72 -15.96 6.65
C LEU A 96 -1.13 -14.60 6.04
N GLN A 97 -2.38 -14.45 5.59
CA GLN A 97 -2.90 -13.17 5.13
C GLN A 97 -3.02 -12.16 6.27
N MET A 98 -3.54 -12.60 7.41
CA MET A 98 -3.66 -11.78 8.62
C MET A 98 -2.29 -11.37 9.15
N SER A 99 -1.28 -12.24 9.07
CA SER A 99 0.09 -11.88 9.48
C SER A 99 0.71 -10.82 8.56
N ILE A 100 0.59 -10.97 7.24
CA ILE A 100 1.11 -9.99 6.27
C ILE A 100 0.43 -8.63 6.41
N MET A 101 -0.89 -8.64 6.59
CA MET A 101 -1.65 -7.41 6.84
C MET A 101 -1.24 -6.79 8.18
N GLY A 102 -1.09 -7.62 9.22
CA GLY A 102 -0.65 -7.22 10.55
C GLY A 102 0.73 -6.54 10.55
N VAL A 103 1.70 -7.07 9.80
CA VAL A 103 3.02 -6.44 9.63
C VAL A 103 2.90 -5.05 8.98
N GLY A 104 2.07 -4.92 7.94
CA GLY A 104 1.81 -3.62 7.32
C GLY A 104 1.17 -2.61 8.28
N MET A 105 0.23 -3.06 9.10
CA MET A 105 -0.43 -2.24 10.11
C MET A 105 0.55 -1.84 11.22
N PHE A 106 1.40 -2.76 11.68
CA PHE A 106 2.43 -2.49 12.69
C PHE A 106 3.43 -1.42 12.23
N ILE A 107 3.90 -1.49 10.98
CA ILE A 107 4.77 -0.47 10.36
C ILE A 107 4.06 0.89 10.28
N SER A 108 2.75 0.89 10.04
CA SER A 108 1.96 2.13 9.99
C SER A 108 1.74 2.71 11.39
N TYR A 109 1.49 1.84 12.38
CA TYR A 109 1.25 2.20 13.77
C TYR A 109 2.50 2.75 14.47
N SER A 110 3.69 2.20 14.18
CA SER A 110 4.94 2.73 14.73
C SER A 110 5.16 4.21 14.37
N ARG A 111 4.61 4.68 13.24
CA ARG A 111 4.67 6.09 12.83
C ARG A 111 3.78 7.02 13.65
N ILE A 112 2.72 6.48 14.27
CA ILE A 112 1.88 7.19 15.24
C ILE A 112 2.60 7.23 16.58
N TYR A 113 3.16 6.09 17.01
CA TYR A 113 3.84 5.94 18.28
C TYR A 113 5.06 6.86 18.43
N ASP A 114 5.84 7.04 17.36
CA ASP A 114 7.01 7.93 17.36
C ASP A 114 6.66 9.44 17.35
N ASN A 115 5.38 9.82 17.52
CA ASN A 115 4.89 11.21 17.45
C ASN A 115 5.35 11.96 16.18
N MET A 116 5.60 11.25 15.08
CA MET A 116 6.14 11.82 13.85
C MET A 116 5.04 12.41 12.96
N HIS A 117 3.83 11.86 13.04
CA HIS A 117 2.67 12.24 12.22
C HIS A 117 1.40 12.28 13.05
N HIS A 118 0.45 13.12 12.64
CA HIS A 118 -0.90 13.02 13.19
C HIS A 118 -1.51 11.66 12.78
N TRP A 119 -2.26 11.05 13.68
CA TRP A 119 -2.96 9.79 13.44
C TRP A 119 -3.84 9.84 12.17
N SER A 120 -4.42 11.01 11.86
CA SER A 120 -5.21 11.27 10.65
C SER A 120 -4.40 11.08 9.36
N ASP A 121 -3.14 11.49 9.34
CA ASP A 121 -2.29 11.42 8.15
C ASP A 121 -1.85 9.98 7.87
N VAL A 122 -1.71 9.18 8.93
CA VAL A 122 -1.43 7.75 8.84
C VAL A 122 -2.66 7.01 8.31
N LEU A 123 -3.86 7.29 8.81
CA LEU A 123 -5.10 6.68 8.32
C LEU A 123 -5.37 7.03 6.85
N ALA A 124 -5.19 8.29 6.46
CA ALA A 124 -5.32 8.72 5.07
C ALA A 124 -4.31 7.98 4.17
N GLY A 125 -3.06 7.87 4.62
CA GLY A 125 -2.03 7.09 3.92
C GLY A 125 -2.39 5.61 3.77
N MET A 126 -2.97 5.00 4.81
CA MET A 126 -3.42 3.61 4.76
C MET A 126 -4.58 3.42 3.76
N ALA A 127 -5.59 4.29 3.80
CA ALA A 127 -6.74 4.24 2.90
C ALA A 127 -6.33 4.40 1.43
N VAL A 128 -5.47 5.38 1.13
CA VAL A 128 -4.91 5.58 -0.22
C VAL A 128 -4.11 4.35 -0.65
N GLY A 129 -3.33 3.76 0.26
CA GLY A 129 -2.55 2.57 -0.05
C GLY A 129 -3.42 1.36 -0.43
N VAL A 130 -4.49 1.11 0.31
CA VAL A 130 -5.46 0.05 -0.02
C VAL A 130 -6.13 0.31 -1.38
N PHE A 131 -6.56 1.56 -1.62
CA PHE A 131 -7.20 1.94 -2.89
C PHE A 131 -6.27 1.69 -4.09
N VAL A 132 -5.02 2.14 -4.00
CA VAL A 132 -4.02 1.95 -5.06
C VAL A 132 -3.72 0.46 -5.28
N ALA A 133 -3.62 -0.34 -4.21
CA ALA A 133 -3.40 -1.77 -4.34
C ALA A 133 -4.54 -2.47 -5.10
N ILE A 134 -5.79 -2.12 -4.81
CA ILE A 134 -6.95 -2.67 -5.53
C ILE A 134 -6.88 -2.31 -7.02
N LEU A 135 -6.56 -1.05 -7.35
CA LEU A 135 -6.41 -0.63 -8.74
C LEU A 135 -5.33 -1.43 -9.47
N ILE A 136 -4.18 -1.64 -8.83
CA ILE A 136 -3.08 -2.44 -9.40
C ILE A 136 -3.54 -3.89 -9.62
N THR A 137 -4.17 -4.50 -8.63
CA THR A 137 -4.64 -5.90 -8.70
C THR A 137 -5.66 -6.10 -9.82
N VAL A 138 -6.62 -5.19 -9.96
CA VAL A 138 -7.72 -5.30 -10.93
C VAL A 138 -7.28 -4.90 -12.34
N TYR A 139 -6.68 -3.73 -12.50
CA TYR A 139 -6.43 -3.15 -13.83
C TYR A 139 -5.08 -3.56 -14.41
N VAL A 140 -4.03 -3.60 -13.60
CA VAL A 140 -2.67 -3.88 -14.07
C VAL A 140 -2.42 -5.38 -14.11
N ALA A 141 -2.61 -6.05 -12.98
CA ALA A 141 -2.32 -7.47 -12.85
C ALA A 141 -3.44 -8.37 -13.42
N LYS A 142 -4.65 -7.83 -13.63
CA LYS A 142 -5.84 -8.56 -14.10
C LYS A 142 -6.05 -9.90 -13.38
N LEU A 143 -5.71 -9.94 -12.10
CA LEU A 143 -5.60 -11.18 -11.33
C LEU A 143 -6.92 -11.96 -11.32
N PHE A 144 -8.04 -11.24 -11.18
CA PHE A 144 -9.38 -11.84 -11.18
C PHE A 144 -9.81 -12.36 -12.56
N SER A 145 -9.52 -11.64 -13.64
CA SER A 145 -9.84 -12.11 -15.01
C SER A 145 -9.05 -13.35 -15.39
N THR A 146 -7.77 -13.41 -15.01
CA THR A 146 -6.91 -14.57 -15.26
C THR A 146 -7.44 -15.80 -14.53
N ARG A 147 -7.75 -15.66 -13.22
CA ARG A 147 -8.34 -16.76 -12.43
C ARG A 147 -9.67 -17.25 -13.00
N ASN A 148 -10.57 -16.34 -13.38
CA ASN A 148 -11.87 -16.73 -13.94
C ASN A 148 -11.72 -17.48 -15.27
N ARG A 149 -10.78 -17.07 -16.13
CA ARG A 149 -10.48 -17.78 -17.39
C ARG A 149 -9.94 -19.19 -17.12
N GLU A 150 -9.04 -19.33 -16.16
CA GLU A 150 -8.51 -20.63 -15.76
C GLU A 150 -9.65 -21.55 -15.30
N VAL A 151 -10.54 -21.08 -14.41
CA VAL A 151 -11.69 -21.86 -13.92
C VAL A 151 -12.63 -22.29 -15.06
N ILE A 152 -12.99 -21.41 -16.00
CA ILE A 152 -13.87 -21.74 -17.12
C ILE A 152 -13.26 -22.84 -18.01
N SER A 153 -11.97 -22.72 -18.35
CA SER A 153 -11.29 -23.71 -19.20
C SER A 153 -11.26 -25.11 -18.56
N TYR A 154 -11.15 -25.21 -17.24
CA TYR A 154 -11.23 -26.49 -16.54
C TYR A 154 -12.64 -27.10 -16.57
N GLU A 155 -13.69 -26.30 -16.38
CA GLU A 155 -15.07 -26.80 -16.43
C GLU A 155 -15.46 -27.28 -17.84
N GLU A 156 -15.00 -26.60 -18.90
CA GLU A 156 -15.18 -27.06 -20.28
C GLU A 156 -14.51 -28.42 -20.52
N LEU A 157 -13.25 -28.59 -20.09
CA LEU A 157 -12.55 -29.87 -20.19
C LEU A 157 -13.24 -30.99 -19.40
N LYS A 158 -13.74 -30.69 -18.21
CA LYS A 158 -14.47 -31.63 -17.37
C LYS A 158 -15.76 -32.11 -18.04
N ASN A 159 -16.49 -31.19 -18.67
CA ASN A 159 -17.72 -31.51 -19.40
C ASN A 159 -17.46 -32.39 -20.64
N LEU A 160 -16.30 -32.25 -21.28
CA LEU A 160 -15.91 -33.06 -22.44
C LEU A 160 -15.50 -34.49 -22.08
N ILE A 161 -14.97 -34.74 -20.87
CA ILE A 161 -14.30 -36.01 -20.54
C ILE A 161 -15.12 -36.89 -19.59
N SER A 162 -16.28 -36.44 -19.09
CA SER A 162 -17.17 -37.23 -18.19
C SER A 162 -16.45 -37.87 -16.98
N ILE A 163 -15.44 -37.20 -16.43
CA ILE A 163 -14.66 -37.71 -15.27
C ILE A 163 -15.46 -37.44 -13.98
N PRO A 164 -15.56 -38.39 -13.04
CA PRO A 164 -16.23 -38.17 -11.78
C PRO A 164 -15.52 -37.08 -10.96
N SER A 165 -16.35 -36.34 -10.23
CA SER A 165 -16.02 -35.19 -9.40
C SER A 165 -14.93 -35.48 -8.36
N TYR A 166 -13.77 -34.82 -8.50
CA TYR A 166 -12.83 -34.63 -7.40
C TYR A 166 -12.30 -33.19 -7.36
N SER A 167 -12.16 -32.68 -6.14
CA SER A 167 -11.72 -31.34 -5.75
C SER A 167 -10.47 -30.93 -6.50
N ALA A 168 -10.56 -29.89 -7.33
CA ALA A 168 -9.48 -29.42 -8.18
C ALA A 168 -8.13 -29.30 -7.44
N PRO A 169 -7.12 -30.12 -7.76
CA PRO A 169 -5.75 -29.89 -7.32
C PRO A 169 -4.85 -29.58 -8.52
N SER A 170 -4.22 -28.41 -8.45
CA SER A 170 -2.95 -27.98 -9.06
C SER A 170 -2.48 -28.68 -10.34
N LEU A 171 -2.30 -27.94 -11.45
CA LEU A 171 -1.07 -28.12 -12.23
C LEU A 171 -0.64 -26.83 -12.95
N PRO A 172 0.67 -26.70 -13.19
CA PRO A 172 1.41 -25.46 -13.32
C PRO A 172 1.18 -24.83 -14.69
N VAL A 173 1.37 -23.52 -14.73
CA VAL A 173 1.47 -22.74 -15.96
C VAL A 173 2.58 -23.32 -16.85
N LYS A 174 2.21 -24.18 -17.81
CA LYS A 174 3.02 -24.48 -18.99
C LYS A 174 2.23 -25.08 -20.17
N ILE A 175 0.98 -24.63 -20.44
CA ILE A 175 0.22 -25.10 -21.62
C ILE A 175 -0.22 -23.98 -22.58
N SER A 176 -0.02 -22.69 -22.30
CA SER A 176 -0.48 -21.65 -23.24
C SER A 176 0.46 -21.33 -24.42
N LYS A 177 1.66 -21.92 -24.50
CA LYS A 177 2.60 -21.62 -25.61
C LYS A 177 2.63 -22.65 -26.75
N GLN A 178 1.89 -23.77 -26.70
CA GLN A 178 1.89 -24.73 -27.81
C GLN A 178 0.66 -24.65 -28.74
N PHE A 179 -0.39 -23.91 -28.39
CA PHE A 179 -1.63 -23.91 -29.18
C PHE A 179 -1.83 -22.66 -30.07
N GLN A 180 -0.85 -21.75 -30.12
CA GLN A 180 -0.95 -20.52 -30.92
C GLN A 180 -0.25 -20.60 -32.30
N ASP A 181 0.46 -21.69 -32.62
CA ASP A 181 1.31 -21.81 -33.83
C ASP A 181 0.83 -22.86 -34.87
N GLN A 182 -0.48 -23.08 -35.02
CA GLN A 182 -1.01 -23.78 -36.20
C GLN A 182 -1.86 -22.83 -37.06
N PRO A 183 -1.35 -22.36 -38.21
CA PRO A 183 -2.14 -21.60 -39.17
C PRO A 183 -3.10 -22.55 -39.89
N LEU A 184 -4.41 -22.27 -39.79
CA LEU A 184 -5.44 -22.89 -40.63
C LEU A 184 -5.34 -22.27 -42.04
N HIS A 185 -4.59 -22.94 -42.91
CA HIS A 185 -4.77 -22.87 -44.36
C HIS A 185 -5.79 -23.94 -44.77
N ILE A 186 -6.99 -23.51 -45.14
CA ILE A 186 -7.82 -24.14 -46.19
C ILE A 186 -8.39 -22.99 -47.02
#